data_AF-A0A8S2XZZ7-F1
#
_entry.id   AF-A0A8S2XZZ7-F1
#
_cell.length_a   1.000
_cell.length_b   1.000
_cell.length_c   1.000
_cell.angle_alpha   90.00
_cell.angle_beta   90.00
_cell.angle_gamma   90.00
#
_symmetry.space_group_name_H-M   'P 1'
#
loop_
_entity.id
_entity.type
_entity.pdbx_description
1 polymer ?
#
loop_
_entity_poly.entity_id
_entity_poly.type
_entity_poly.pdbx_seq_one_letter_code
_entity_poly.pdbx_strand_id
1 'polypeptide(L)'
;MYRSVLLFTLAGLLLLTRSHCFDSGLSGQEKTTHFGLTECALLRITASYLKSIYGSTDLDNIADGTELCDDVETMFNRIQQETRRLGINSKLRFVIDQVCTSNVLVNLEEFTSPSSHFDNEAFIEGSLLIANRLADVQINLMRDSLSVFDARQSFGQAMHTLQDFYAHSNWVELGRRIPNPNISKGQIFDLYALEGFATCSNCTQQNCAENNILPEILNGQYLTSGYFDIYHTGSSKPKGKCSHGGPFDVTTETDAIALQVCEPNSIVYTFTDAPAKDYYLQPKVLARAIELKSKVFSFYVSPISPSGKRRRRRNVGEILDGSVDDDLATATGGATIGLNPDRDSNATAAFAIRNLFPKQTLLGITGSGTINRTFAIDANISRMQIDLTSSRSVLPSTSNSLHLIGPDGVSITPVLTADGTYFQLYTIENPQAGLWQISSSQSFSRTIEITIPETSNASTLTICRTVLSQPIKRESNNSYGPLLTAPTVNQSDLVIVTSCQNLRSSIQSATVELVNKVGQIISVSHASNVTETGPIIFPVLIPNTDFRMLITIKLTDGSIVQRQSDALISPTSILISITNQPYTFKNNSMIPIAFTISNQAQETLTIHMCVLDTLQILGVNG
;
A
#
# COMPACT_ATOMS: atom_id res chain seq x y z
N MET A 1 23.46 27.53 -33.81
CA MET A 1 22.68 28.59 -33.16
C MET A 1 21.18 28.25 -33.13
N TYR A 2 20.51 28.04 -34.27
CA TYR A 2 19.05 27.80 -34.32
C TYR A 2 18.54 26.50 -33.66
N ARG A 3 19.36 25.42 -33.59
CA ARG A 3 19.03 24.17 -32.86
C ARG A 3 18.78 24.42 -31.37
N SER A 4 19.66 25.19 -30.74
CA SER A 4 19.51 25.59 -29.34
C SER A 4 18.33 26.55 -29.20
N VAL A 5 18.15 27.52 -30.09
CA VAL A 5 17.05 28.48 -29.97
C VAL A 5 15.68 27.78 -29.96
N LEU A 6 15.43 26.78 -30.82
CA LEU A 6 14.14 26.07 -30.87
C LEU A 6 13.85 25.21 -29.64
N LEU A 7 14.84 24.39 -29.24
CA LEU A 7 14.76 23.59 -28.01
C LEU A 7 14.53 24.48 -26.79
N PHE A 8 15.21 25.63 -26.72
CA PHE A 8 15.06 26.58 -25.61
C PHE A 8 13.76 27.39 -25.68
N THR A 9 13.22 27.72 -26.86
CA THR A 9 11.91 28.40 -26.98
C THR A 9 10.75 27.49 -26.61
N LEU A 10 10.78 26.21 -27.02
CA LEU A 10 9.72 25.27 -26.68
C LEU A 10 9.76 24.92 -25.19
N ALA A 11 10.94 24.66 -24.65
CA ALA A 11 11.11 24.45 -23.22
C ALA A 11 10.80 25.71 -22.39
N GLY A 12 11.11 26.91 -22.90
CA GLY A 12 10.71 28.17 -22.27
C GLY A 12 9.19 28.39 -22.25
N LEU A 13 8.47 28.01 -23.31
CA LEU A 13 7.01 28.03 -23.37
C LEU A 13 6.38 27.08 -22.34
N LEU A 14 6.92 25.86 -22.20
CA LEU A 14 6.48 24.85 -21.22
C LEU A 14 6.68 25.32 -19.77
N LEU A 15 7.75 26.06 -19.49
CA LEU A 15 8.05 26.60 -18.15
C LEU A 15 7.15 27.80 -17.75
N LEU A 16 6.44 28.40 -18.70
CA LEU A 16 5.52 29.52 -18.49
C LEU A 16 4.07 29.06 -18.32
N THR A 17 3.72 27.88 -18.86
CA THR A 17 2.39 27.28 -18.71
C THR A 17 2.29 26.57 -17.36
N ARG A 18 1.45 27.06 -16.44
CA ARG A 18 1.10 26.36 -15.17
C ARG A 18 0.12 25.21 -15.39
N SER A 19 0.31 24.43 -16.45
CA SER A 19 -0.61 23.37 -16.86
C SER A 19 -0.10 22.04 -16.33
N HIS A 20 -0.91 21.41 -15.47
CA HIS A 20 -0.56 20.19 -14.71
C HIS A 20 -0.93 18.87 -15.41
N CYS A 21 -1.42 18.92 -16.66
CA CYS A 21 -1.45 17.79 -17.60
C CYS A 21 -1.69 18.28 -19.05
N PHE A 22 -1.27 17.50 -20.05
CA PHE A 22 -1.55 17.74 -21.46
C PHE A 22 -2.64 16.78 -21.95
N ASP A 23 -3.68 17.32 -22.60
CA ASP A 23 -4.70 16.50 -23.26
C ASP A 23 -4.13 15.89 -24.55
N SER A 24 -4.46 14.62 -24.79
CA SER A 24 -4.11 13.80 -25.96
C SER A 24 -4.57 14.38 -27.32
N GLY A 25 -5.42 15.41 -27.31
CA GLY A 25 -5.52 16.39 -28.40
C GLY A 25 -5.83 15.82 -29.79
N LEU A 26 -6.72 14.83 -29.89
CA LEU A 26 -7.25 14.36 -31.19
C LEU A 26 -8.48 15.15 -31.66
N SER A 27 -9.01 16.07 -30.85
CA SER A 27 -9.94 17.09 -31.36
C SER A 27 -9.83 18.40 -30.58
N GLY A 28 -9.59 19.50 -31.30
CA GLY A 28 -9.75 20.86 -30.78
C GLY A 28 -8.47 21.72 -30.77
N GLN A 29 -8.63 22.96 -31.22
CA GLN A 29 -7.66 24.06 -31.13
C GLN A 29 -7.45 24.52 -29.67
N GLU A 30 -7.11 23.62 -28.75
CA GLU A 30 -6.82 23.99 -27.36
C GLU A 30 -5.33 24.34 -27.17
N LYS A 31 -5.10 25.44 -26.46
CA LYS A 31 -3.83 26.19 -26.35
C LYS A 31 -2.72 25.46 -25.60
N THR A 32 -3.05 24.40 -24.86
CA THR A 32 -2.16 23.64 -23.97
C THR A 32 -2.09 22.18 -24.41
N THR A 33 -2.07 21.94 -25.72
CA THR A 33 -1.86 20.62 -26.31
C THR A 33 -0.46 20.53 -26.92
N HIS A 34 0.03 19.30 -27.13
CA HIS A 34 1.26 19.04 -27.88
C HIS A 34 1.27 19.74 -29.25
N PHE A 35 0.13 19.72 -29.95
CA PHE A 35 -0.06 20.38 -31.24
C PHE A 35 0.09 21.90 -31.11
N GLY A 36 -0.69 22.53 -30.22
CA GLY A 36 -0.76 23.99 -30.09
C GLY A 36 0.57 24.61 -29.65
N LEU A 37 1.28 23.97 -28.70
CA LEU A 37 2.60 24.42 -28.26
C LEU A 37 3.65 24.33 -29.38
N THR A 38 3.61 23.24 -30.15
CA THR A 38 4.52 23.03 -31.28
C THR A 38 4.25 24.03 -32.39
N GLU A 39 2.97 24.27 -32.73
CA GLU A 39 2.55 25.25 -33.73
C GLU A 39 3.05 26.65 -33.35
N CYS A 40 2.80 27.08 -32.11
CA CYS A 40 3.25 28.39 -31.66
C CYS A 40 4.79 28.54 -31.70
N ALA A 41 5.54 27.52 -31.25
CA ALA A 41 7.00 27.56 -31.28
C ALA A 41 7.55 27.66 -32.71
N LEU A 42 6.98 26.92 -33.66
CA LEU A 42 7.36 26.99 -35.07
C LEU A 42 7.09 28.37 -35.67
N LEU A 43 5.96 29.01 -35.31
CA LEU A 43 5.64 30.36 -35.76
C LEU A 43 6.64 31.40 -35.21
N ARG A 44 6.95 31.34 -33.91
CA ARG A 44 7.94 32.25 -33.27
C ARG A 44 9.32 32.15 -33.91
N ILE A 45 9.74 30.93 -34.26
CA ILE A 45 11.04 30.73 -34.91
C ILE A 45 11.03 31.15 -36.36
N THR A 46 9.93 30.93 -37.06
CA THR A 46 9.77 31.45 -38.42
C THR A 46 9.87 32.97 -38.41
N ALA A 47 9.20 33.65 -37.47
CA ALA A 47 9.33 35.10 -37.29
C ALA A 47 10.77 35.52 -36.96
N SER A 48 11.43 34.83 -36.02
CA SER A 48 12.83 35.09 -35.66
C SER A 48 13.80 34.90 -36.83
N TYR A 49 13.55 33.90 -37.67
CA TYR A 49 14.32 33.66 -38.89
C TYR A 49 14.12 34.79 -39.89
N LEU A 50 12.87 35.20 -40.14
CA LEU A 50 12.56 36.31 -41.04
C LEU A 50 13.17 37.64 -40.55
N LYS A 51 13.14 37.90 -39.24
CA LYS A 51 13.83 39.04 -38.61
C LYS A 51 15.34 38.98 -38.83
N SER A 52 15.97 37.86 -38.47
CA SER A 52 17.44 37.75 -38.51
C SER A 52 18.03 37.73 -39.92
N ILE A 53 17.35 37.13 -40.90
CA ILE A 53 17.87 36.97 -42.26
C ILE A 53 17.39 38.08 -43.21
N TYR A 54 16.16 38.57 -43.04
CA TYR A 54 15.55 39.53 -43.95
C TYR A 54 15.24 40.90 -43.31
N GLY A 55 15.54 41.08 -42.02
CA GLY A 55 15.32 42.35 -41.32
C GLY A 55 13.85 42.71 -41.13
N SER A 56 12.93 41.73 -41.14
CA SER A 56 11.50 42.02 -40.93
C SER A 56 11.22 42.36 -39.47
N THR A 57 10.92 43.63 -39.20
CA THR A 57 10.56 44.17 -37.86
C THR A 57 9.07 44.06 -37.55
N ASP A 58 8.22 43.84 -38.56
CA ASP A 58 6.75 43.74 -38.41
C ASP A 58 6.30 42.51 -37.59
N LEU A 59 7.25 41.61 -37.32
CA LEU A 59 7.07 40.39 -36.54
C LEU A 59 7.84 40.40 -35.22
N ASP A 60 8.39 41.54 -34.79
CA ASP A 60 9.23 41.64 -33.58
C ASP A 60 8.53 41.10 -32.33
N ASN A 61 7.25 41.43 -32.16
CA ASN A 61 6.47 40.95 -31.00
C ASN A 61 6.30 39.43 -30.99
N ILE A 62 6.23 38.82 -32.18
CA ILE A 62 6.15 37.35 -32.33
C ILE A 62 7.53 36.72 -32.09
N ALA A 63 8.58 37.28 -32.70
CA ALA A 63 9.94 36.77 -32.63
C ALA A 63 10.52 36.83 -31.22
N ASP A 64 10.30 37.94 -30.52
CA ASP A 64 10.85 38.19 -29.19
C ASP A 64 9.95 37.59 -28.08
N GLY A 65 8.82 36.98 -28.47
CA GLY A 65 7.94 36.22 -27.59
C GLY A 65 7.03 37.07 -26.69
N THR A 66 6.93 38.37 -26.93
CA THR A 66 6.02 39.29 -26.21
C THR A 66 4.55 39.06 -26.58
N GLU A 67 4.28 38.58 -27.79
CA GLU A 67 2.97 38.09 -28.20
C GLU A 67 2.76 36.66 -27.71
N LEU A 68 1.77 36.48 -26.82
CA LEU A 68 1.39 35.18 -26.27
C LEU A 68 0.75 34.30 -27.35
N CYS A 69 0.84 32.97 -27.18
CA CYS A 69 0.29 31.96 -28.11
C CYS A 69 -1.25 31.88 -28.10
N ASP A 70 -1.93 32.98 -27.79
CA ASP A 70 -3.38 33.02 -27.61
C ASP A 70 -4.16 33.02 -28.92
N ASP A 71 -3.53 33.44 -30.02
CA ASP A 71 -4.11 33.51 -31.37
C ASP A 71 -3.06 33.12 -32.44
N VAL A 72 -2.76 31.82 -32.51
CA VAL A 72 -1.79 31.25 -33.44
C VAL A 72 -2.17 31.45 -34.91
N GLU A 73 -3.46 31.56 -35.22
CA GLU A 73 -3.95 31.77 -36.59
C GLU A 73 -3.64 33.21 -37.07
N THR A 74 -3.84 34.21 -36.21
CA THR A 74 -3.41 35.59 -36.51
C THR A 74 -1.89 35.69 -36.67
N MET A 75 -1.12 35.01 -35.81
CA MET A 75 0.34 34.95 -35.94
C MET A 75 0.76 34.33 -37.28
N PHE A 76 0.13 33.20 -37.66
CA PHE A 76 0.37 32.53 -38.94
C PHE A 76 0.05 33.44 -40.13
N ASN A 77 -1.10 34.12 -40.11
CA ASN A 77 -1.52 34.99 -41.21
C ASN A 77 -0.57 36.17 -41.41
N ARG A 78 -0.06 36.77 -40.32
CA ARG A 78 0.95 37.84 -40.37
C ARG A 78 2.29 37.34 -40.94
N ILE A 79 2.76 36.18 -40.50
CA ILE A 79 3.98 35.56 -41.04
C ILE A 79 3.80 35.25 -42.52
N GLN A 80 2.65 34.71 -42.92
CA GLN A 80 2.36 34.40 -44.32
C GLN A 80 2.26 35.66 -45.19
N GLN A 81 1.74 36.76 -44.67
CA GLN A 81 1.75 38.05 -45.36
C GLN A 81 3.19 38.54 -45.57
N GLU A 82 4.04 38.45 -44.56
CA GLU A 82 5.45 38.84 -44.66
C GLU A 82 6.24 37.95 -45.62
N THR A 83 6.03 36.63 -45.64
CA THR A 83 6.69 35.76 -46.62
C THR A 83 6.29 36.10 -48.04
N ARG A 84 5.00 36.42 -48.28
CA ARG A 84 4.52 36.91 -49.60
C ARG A 84 5.17 38.23 -49.97
N ARG A 85 5.27 39.19 -49.05
CA ARG A 85 5.92 40.49 -49.27
C ARG A 85 7.39 40.33 -49.66
N LEU A 86 8.08 39.37 -49.06
CA LEU A 86 9.48 39.04 -49.34
C LEU A 86 9.67 38.14 -50.58
N GLY A 87 8.60 37.75 -51.27
CA GLY A 87 8.67 36.87 -52.45
C GLY A 87 9.05 35.42 -52.12
N ILE A 88 8.90 35.00 -50.86
CA ILE A 88 9.23 33.65 -50.40
C ILE A 88 8.04 32.72 -50.65
N ASN A 89 8.22 31.73 -51.54
CA ASN A 89 7.21 30.69 -51.76
C ASN A 89 7.23 29.67 -50.60
N SER A 90 6.46 29.95 -49.55
CA SER A 90 6.42 29.13 -48.34
C SER A 90 5.26 28.12 -48.36
N LYS A 91 5.56 26.82 -48.22
CA LYS A 91 4.57 25.78 -47.85
C LYS A 91 4.33 25.72 -46.34
N LEU A 92 4.34 26.88 -45.66
CA LEU A 92 4.47 26.98 -44.20
C LEU A 92 3.41 26.17 -43.44
N ARG A 93 2.13 26.31 -43.80
CA ARG A 93 1.02 25.57 -43.15
C ARG A 93 1.25 24.06 -43.23
N PHE A 94 1.55 23.56 -44.42
CA PHE A 94 1.82 22.15 -44.65
C PHE A 94 3.01 21.62 -43.83
N VAL A 95 4.07 22.42 -43.67
CA VAL A 95 5.23 22.04 -42.83
C VAL A 95 4.84 21.97 -41.35
N ILE A 96 4.13 22.98 -40.86
CA ILE A 96 3.64 23.03 -39.47
C ILE A 96 2.73 21.84 -39.19
N ASP A 97 1.73 21.61 -40.04
CA ASP A 97 0.79 20.51 -39.86
C ASP A 97 1.51 19.15 -39.85
N GLN A 98 2.53 18.94 -40.70
CA GLN A 98 3.32 17.70 -40.67
C GLN A 98 4.06 17.51 -39.35
N VAL A 99 4.79 18.53 -38.88
CA VAL A 99 5.55 18.44 -37.64
C VAL A 99 4.62 18.25 -36.43
N CYS A 100 3.53 19.02 -36.37
CA CYS A 100 2.58 18.94 -35.26
C CYS A 100 1.81 17.61 -35.28
N THR A 101 1.46 17.08 -36.46
CA THR A 101 0.82 15.76 -36.57
C THR A 101 1.77 14.67 -36.11
N SER A 102 3.02 14.67 -36.58
CA SER A 102 4.03 13.69 -36.14
C SER A 102 4.40 13.82 -34.67
N ASN A 103 4.22 14.99 -34.06
CA ASN A 103 4.31 15.15 -32.61
C ASN A 103 3.16 14.39 -31.93
N VAL A 104 1.91 14.74 -32.22
CA VAL A 104 0.73 14.13 -31.56
C VAL A 104 0.64 12.61 -31.80
N LEU A 105 1.07 12.12 -32.96
CA LEU A 105 1.02 10.69 -33.29
C LEU A 105 1.88 9.82 -32.36
N VAL A 106 2.88 10.37 -31.65
CA VAL A 106 3.67 9.60 -30.68
C VAL A 106 2.79 9.02 -29.57
N ASN A 107 1.77 9.74 -29.11
CA ASN A 107 0.80 9.23 -28.12
C ASN A 107 0.01 8.00 -28.60
N LEU A 108 -0.04 7.73 -29.92
CA LEU A 108 -0.72 6.57 -30.50
C LEU A 108 0.28 5.49 -30.91
N GLU A 109 1.32 5.87 -31.66
CA GLU A 109 2.29 4.94 -32.25
C GLU A 109 3.26 4.39 -31.21
N GLU A 110 3.52 5.15 -30.13
CA GLU A 110 4.47 4.82 -29.08
C GLU A 110 3.84 4.91 -27.68
N PHE A 111 2.51 4.72 -27.61
CA PHE A 111 1.67 4.92 -26.42
C PHE A 111 2.20 4.30 -25.12
N THR A 112 2.88 3.15 -25.18
CA THR A 112 3.42 2.44 -24.01
C THR A 112 4.93 2.59 -23.83
N SER A 113 5.58 3.47 -24.60
CA SER A 113 7.03 3.66 -24.59
C SER A 113 7.45 4.60 -23.46
N PRO A 114 8.11 4.11 -22.38
CA PRO A 114 8.52 4.97 -21.28
C PRO A 114 9.52 6.04 -21.74
N SER A 115 10.44 5.69 -22.65
CA SER A 115 11.42 6.63 -23.19
C SER A 115 10.80 7.73 -24.05
N SER A 116 9.67 7.46 -24.71
CA SER A 116 9.00 8.45 -25.57
C SER A 116 8.20 9.46 -24.75
N HIS A 117 7.76 9.05 -23.56
CA HIS A 117 6.92 9.83 -22.64
C HIS A 117 7.64 10.27 -21.36
N PHE A 118 8.93 9.94 -21.21
CA PHE A 118 9.70 10.12 -19.97
C PHE A 118 9.04 9.51 -18.72
N ASP A 119 8.19 8.52 -18.90
CA ASP A 119 7.59 7.76 -17.82
C ASP A 119 8.58 6.76 -17.23
N ASN A 120 8.24 6.22 -16.06
CA ASN A 120 9.00 5.18 -15.40
C ASN A 120 10.48 5.53 -15.19
N GLU A 121 10.77 6.82 -15.02
CA GLU A 121 12.12 7.39 -14.83
C GLU A 121 13.11 7.07 -15.97
N ALA A 122 12.62 6.82 -17.19
CA ALA A 122 13.41 6.55 -18.40
C ALA A 122 14.15 7.80 -18.95
N PHE A 123 14.83 8.53 -18.07
CA PHE A 123 15.44 9.83 -18.33
C PHE A 123 16.60 9.77 -19.32
N ILE A 124 17.46 8.75 -19.20
CA ILE A 124 18.62 8.59 -20.07
C ILE A 124 18.18 8.13 -21.46
N GLU A 125 17.29 7.14 -21.48
CA GLU A 125 16.71 6.55 -22.69
C GLU A 125 15.93 7.61 -23.48
N GLY A 126 15.07 8.39 -22.81
CA GLY A 126 14.34 9.49 -23.46
C GLY A 126 15.27 10.59 -23.98
N SER A 127 16.32 10.95 -23.22
CA SER A 127 17.32 11.91 -23.69
C SER A 127 18.09 11.41 -24.92
N LEU A 128 18.41 10.11 -24.95
CA LEU A 128 19.09 9.47 -26.07
C LEU A 128 18.16 9.38 -27.29
N LEU A 129 16.87 9.09 -27.07
CA LEU A 129 15.85 9.07 -28.11
C LEU A 129 15.71 10.44 -28.78
N ILE A 130 15.67 11.54 -28.01
CA ILE A 130 15.70 12.90 -28.56
C ILE A 130 16.98 13.13 -29.38
N ALA A 131 18.14 12.73 -28.85
CA ALA A 131 19.41 12.90 -29.54
C ALA A 131 19.44 12.18 -30.90
N ASN A 132 18.97 10.93 -30.94
CA ASN A 132 18.89 10.10 -32.13
C ASN A 132 17.92 10.68 -33.16
N ARG A 133 16.69 11.03 -32.75
CA ARG A 133 15.71 11.66 -33.64
C ARG A 133 16.25 12.95 -34.24
N LEU A 134 16.97 13.78 -33.47
CA LEU A 134 17.62 14.98 -34.00
C LEU A 134 18.79 14.68 -34.94
N ALA A 135 19.51 13.57 -34.75
CA ALA A 135 20.52 13.11 -35.69
C ALA A 135 19.87 12.63 -37.01
N ASP A 136 18.74 11.93 -36.93
CA ASP A 136 17.96 11.51 -38.10
C ASP A 136 17.46 12.70 -38.90
N VAL A 137 17.01 13.78 -38.24
CA VAL A 137 16.70 15.06 -38.90
C VAL A 137 17.88 15.55 -39.74
N GLN A 138 19.09 15.55 -39.16
CA GLN A 138 20.29 16.01 -39.89
C GLN A 138 20.61 15.11 -41.07
N ILE A 139 20.59 13.79 -40.89
CA ILE A 139 20.88 12.82 -41.94
C ILE A 139 19.88 12.97 -43.08
N ASN A 140 18.59 13.08 -42.76
CA ASN A 140 17.52 13.19 -43.74
C ASN A 140 17.53 14.54 -44.47
N LEU A 141 17.99 15.62 -43.84
CA LEU A 141 18.19 16.91 -44.53
C LEU A 141 19.41 16.91 -45.47
N MET A 142 20.37 16.00 -45.30
CA MET A 142 21.60 15.93 -46.11
C MET A 142 21.52 15.01 -47.34
N ARG A 143 20.50 14.15 -47.44
CA ARG A 143 20.41 13.12 -48.50
C ARG A 143 19.79 13.62 -49.80
N ASP A 144 18.49 13.94 -49.82
CA ASP A 144 17.80 14.48 -50.99
C ASP A 144 16.45 15.15 -50.64
N SER A 145 15.75 15.77 -51.60
CA SER A 145 14.49 16.50 -51.36
C SER A 145 13.32 15.63 -50.85
N LEU A 146 13.33 14.33 -51.16
CA LEU A 146 12.28 13.38 -50.71
C LEU A 146 12.40 13.00 -49.23
N SER A 147 13.59 13.12 -48.61
CA SER A 147 13.81 12.83 -47.19
C SER A 147 13.48 13.99 -46.25
N VAL A 148 13.03 15.14 -46.80
CA VAL A 148 12.57 16.29 -45.98
C VAL A 148 11.27 15.95 -45.23
N PHE A 149 10.46 15.02 -45.74
CA PHE A 149 9.30 14.50 -45.01
C PHE A 149 9.72 13.77 -43.74
N ASP A 150 10.64 12.81 -43.86
CA ASP A 150 11.14 12.01 -42.73
C ASP A 150 11.84 12.90 -41.70
N ALA A 151 12.57 13.93 -42.16
CA ALA A 151 13.15 14.92 -41.26
C ALA A 151 12.08 15.67 -40.43
N ARG A 152 10.92 16.00 -41.01
CA ARG A 152 9.83 16.64 -40.26
C ARG A 152 9.17 15.67 -39.29
N GLN A 153 9.01 14.42 -39.69
CA GLN A 153 8.45 13.38 -38.83
C GLN A 153 9.33 13.16 -37.60
N SER A 154 10.63 12.87 -37.80
CA SER A 154 11.59 12.69 -36.70
C SER A 154 11.68 13.94 -35.83
N PHE A 155 11.58 15.13 -36.42
CA PHE A 155 11.56 16.38 -35.68
C PHE A 155 10.31 16.51 -34.79
N GLY A 156 9.11 16.25 -35.34
CA GLY A 156 7.85 16.25 -34.58
C GLY A 156 7.88 15.26 -33.41
N GLN A 157 8.34 14.05 -33.66
CA GLN A 157 8.51 13.03 -32.61
C GLN A 157 9.52 13.44 -31.53
N ALA A 158 10.61 14.12 -31.90
CA ALA A 158 11.57 14.65 -30.92
C ALA A 158 10.94 15.76 -30.05
N MET A 159 10.06 16.58 -30.62
CA MET A 159 9.35 17.63 -29.89
C MET A 159 8.32 17.06 -28.92
N HIS A 160 7.63 15.96 -29.28
CA HIS A 160 6.71 15.25 -28.38
C HIS A 160 7.45 14.82 -27.10
N THR A 161 8.50 14.02 -27.27
CA THR A 161 9.28 13.48 -26.14
C THR A 161 9.93 14.58 -25.31
N LEU A 162 10.34 15.70 -25.94
CA LEU A 162 10.80 16.87 -25.19
C LEU A 162 9.70 17.51 -24.33
N GLN A 163 8.47 17.59 -24.83
CA GLN A 163 7.34 18.16 -24.10
C GLN A 163 6.98 17.29 -22.90
N ASP A 164 6.94 15.97 -23.10
CA ASP A 164 6.63 15.01 -22.04
C ASP A 164 7.65 15.02 -20.91
N PHE A 165 8.94 15.29 -21.18
CA PHE A 165 9.92 15.49 -20.10
C PHE A 165 9.46 16.56 -19.11
N TYR A 166 9.01 17.72 -19.59
CA TYR A 166 8.61 18.83 -18.69
C TYR A 166 7.21 18.64 -18.11
N ALA A 167 6.41 17.74 -18.68
CA ALA A 167 5.05 17.46 -18.25
C ALA A 167 4.96 16.31 -17.23
N HIS A 168 5.75 15.26 -17.44
CA HIS A 168 5.66 14.00 -16.70
C HIS A 168 6.77 13.85 -15.65
N SER A 169 7.79 14.73 -15.67
CA SER A 169 8.79 14.83 -14.59
C SER A 169 8.49 15.96 -13.63
N ASN A 170 9.10 15.91 -12.44
CA ASN A 170 9.00 16.99 -11.46
C ASN A 170 9.95 18.19 -11.73
N TRP A 171 10.47 18.36 -12.96
CA TRP A 171 11.46 19.41 -13.27
C TRP A 171 10.99 20.82 -12.90
N VAL A 172 9.71 21.11 -13.15
CA VAL A 172 9.11 22.43 -12.88
C VAL A 172 8.87 22.60 -11.38
N GLU A 173 8.43 21.55 -10.71
CA GLU A 173 8.15 21.45 -9.27
C GLU A 173 9.43 21.64 -8.45
N LEU A 174 10.57 21.19 -8.97
CA LEU A 174 11.90 21.44 -8.40
C LEU A 174 12.30 22.94 -8.39
N GLY A 175 11.47 23.82 -8.93
CA GLY A 175 11.72 25.26 -9.01
C GLY A 175 12.63 25.65 -10.17
N ARG A 176 12.93 24.71 -11.08
CA ARG A 176 13.80 24.98 -12.23
C ARG A 176 13.00 25.75 -13.27
N ARG A 177 13.60 26.85 -13.74
CA ARG A 177 12.98 27.79 -14.70
C ARG A 177 13.82 27.94 -15.97
N ILE A 178 14.81 27.07 -16.15
CA ILE A 178 15.67 27.03 -17.33
C ILE A 178 15.55 25.62 -17.92
N PRO A 179 15.49 25.49 -19.27
CA PRO A 179 15.53 24.20 -19.94
C PRO A 179 16.78 23.40 -19.57
N ASN A 180 16.66 22.08 -19.43
CA ASN A 180 17.80 21.22 -19.17
C ASN A 180 18.78 21.27 -20.36
N PRO A 181 20.04 21.72 -20.16
CA PRO A 181 21.00 21.92 -21.26
C PRO A 181 21.52 20.62 -21.87
N ASN A 182 21.25 19.47 -21.25
CA ASN A 182 21.71 18.15 -21.68
C ASN A 182 20.56 17.24 -22.16
N ILE A 183 19.30 17.69 -22.13
CA ILE A 183 18.11 16.90 -22.50
C ILE A 183 18.19 16.21 -23.87
N SER A 184 18.98 16.74 -24.81
CA SER A 184 19.17 16.21 -26.16
C SER A 184 20.57 15.61 -26.41
N LYS A 185 21.31 15.29 -25.35
CA LYS A 185 22.68 14.75 -25.41
C LYS A 185 22.80 13.30 -24.96
N GLY A 186 21.68 12.63 -24.68
CA GLY A 186 21.68 11.27 -24.13
C GLY A 186 22.13 11.20 -22.67
N GLN A 187 22.09 12.34 -21.96
CA GLN A 187 22.56 12.46 -20.59
C GLN A 187 21.70 13.48 -19.85
N ILE A 188 21.20 13.12 -18.68
CA ILE A 188 20.57 14.04 -17.75
C ILE A 188 21.39 13.94 -16.47
N PHE A 189 22.23 14.94 -16.18
CA PHE A 189 22.99 14.94 -14.94
C PHE A 189 22.13 15.52 -13.83
N ASP A 190 21.63 14.64 -12.97
CA ASP A 190 20.77 15.03 -11.85
C ASP A 190 20.94 14.10 -10.66
N LEU A 191 20.39 14.52 -9.52
CA LEU A 191 20.14 13.63 -8.40
C LEU A 191 18.80 12.96 -8.65
N TYR A 192 18.79 11.65 -8.91
CA TYR A 192 17.55 10.91 -9.12
C TYR A 192 16.94 10.49 -7.78
N ALA A 193 15.61 10.51 -7.69
CA ALA A 193 14.93 9.84 -6.60
C ALA A 193 15.18 8.33 -6.75
N LEU A 194 15.97 7.75 -5.85
CA LEU A 194 16.30 6.33 -5.93
C LEU A 194 15.05 5.45 -5.78
N GLU A 195 15.13 4.23 -6.31
CA GLU A 195 14.11 3.21 -6.12
C GLU A 195 13.86 2.98 -4.61
N GLY A 196 12.59 2.95 -4.20
CA GLY A 196 12.18 2.81 -2.79
C GLY A 196 12.04 4.11 -2.01
N PHE A 197 12.46 5.26 -2.55
CA PHE A 197 12.13 6.57 -1.96
C PHE A 197 10.72 6.99 -2.34
N ALA A 198 9.92 7.36 -1.35
CA ALA A 198 8.61 7.95 -1.61
C ALA A 198 8.80 9.32 -2.28
N THR A 199 8.14 9.51 -3.43
CA THR A 199 8.23 10.74 -4.20
C THR A 199 6.97 11.58 -4.16
N CYS A 200 5.83 10.98 -3.86
CA CYS A 200 4.57 11.70 -3.72
C CYS A 200 3.62 11.07 -2.72
N SER A 201 2.61 11.85 -2.34
CA SER A 201 1.40 11.41 -1.67
C SER A 201 0.26 11.20 -2.66
N ASN A 202 -0.67 10.30 -2.32
CA ASN A 202 -1.86 10.04 -3.13
C ASN A 202 -2.74 11.28 -3.30
N CYS A 203 -3.23 11.48 -4.52
CA CYS A 203 -4.09 12.62 -4.83
C CYS A 203 -5.51 12.39 -4.30
N THR A 204 -6.10 13.42 -3.70
CA THR A 204 -7.44 13.36 -3.10
C THR A 204 -8.56 13.74 -4.08
N GLN A 205 -8.19 14.28 -5.24
CA GLN A 205 -9.09 14.70 -6.32
C GLN A 205 -8.66 14.07 -7.66
N GLN A 206 -9.55 14.14 -8.67
CA GLN A 206 -9.33 13.54 -10.00
C GLN A 206 -8.10 14.11 -10.72
N ASN A 207 -7.76 15.37 -10.44
CA ASN A 207 -6.50 15.98 -10.85
C ASN A 207 -5.71 16.29 -9.57
N CYS A 208 -4.40 16.01 -9.58
CA CYS A 208 -3.48 16.37 -8.52
C CYS A 208 -3.26 17.90 -8.54
N ALA A 209 -4.23 18.66 -8.05
CA ALA A 209 -4.19 20.11 -8.01
C ALA A 209 -3.21 20.58 -6.92
N GLU A 210 -1.93 20.62 -7.31
CA GLU A 210 -0.75 21.14 -6.59
C GLU A 210 -0.42 20.43 -5.25
N ASN A 211 0.86 20.06 -5.10
CA ASN A 211 1.50 19.51 -3.88
C ASN A 211 1.36 18.01 -3.62
N ASN A 212 1.27 17.17 -4.67
CA ASN A 212 1.41 15.74 -4.47
C ASN A 212 2.87 15.29 -4.32
N ILE A 213 3.85 15.99 -4.90
CA ILE A 213 5.29 15.68 -4.72
C ILE A 213 5.73 15.98 -3.29
N LEU A 214 6.41 15.02 -2.64
CA LEU A 214 6.80 15.15 -1.25
C LEU A 214 7.85 16.26 -1.04
N PRO A 215 7.78 17.02 0.06
CA PRO A 215 8.75 18.08 0.37
C PRO A 215 10.21 17.60 0.40
N GLU A 216 10.46 16.35 0.81
CA GLU A 216 11.78 15.74 0.85
C GLU A 216 12.41 15.64 -0.55
N ILE A 217 11.61 15.36 -1.58
CA ILE A 217 12.05 15.35 -2.97
C ILE A 217 12.40 16.76 -3.44
N LEU A 218 11.53 17.73 -3.15
CA LEU A 218 11.72 19.12 -3.58
C LEU A 218 12.93 19.76 -2.89
N ASN A 219 13.06 19.56 -1.58
CA ASN A 219 14.18 20.08 -0.78
C ASN A 219 15.49 19.37 -1.11
N GLY A 220 15.43 18.06 -1.35
CA GLY A 220 16.59 17.25 -1.76
C GLY A 220 17.00 17.44 -3.22
N GLN A 221 16.20 18.17 -3.99
CA GLN A 221 16.39 18.42 -5.42
C GLN A 221 16.46 17.12 -6.25
N TYR A 222 15.65 16.13 -5.89
CA TYR A 222 15.63 14.83 -6.56
C TYR A 222 14.68 14.81 -7.76
N LEU A 223 15.16 14.42 -8.93
CA LEU A 223 14.39 14.25 -10.17
C LEU A 223 13.66 12.90 -10.16
N THR A 224 12.37 12.91 -10.51
CA THR A 224 11.48 11.73 -10.65
C THR A 224 10.44 11.99 -11.73
N SER A 225 9.81 10.95 -12.27
CA SER A 225 8.66 11.06 -13.17
C SER A 225 7.52 10.12 -12.78
N GLY A 226 6.35 10.32 -13.39
CA GLY A 226 5.19 9.44 -13.28
C GLY A 226 5.46 8.08 -13.91
N TYR A 227 4.84 7.04 -13.35
CA TYR A 227 4.90 5.68 -13.87
C TYR A 227 3.61 5.35 -14.63
N PHE A 228 3.73 4.69 -15.77
CA PHE A 228 2.62 4.37 -16.66
C PHE A 228 2.74 2.95 -17.20
N ASP A 229 1.64 2.20 -17.16
CA ASP A 229 1.46 0.89 -17.78
C ASP A 229 -0.03 0.71 -18.10
N ILE A 230 -0.35 -0.09 -19.12
CA ILE A 230 -1.73 -0.40 -19.53
C ILE A 230 -2.06 -1.91 -19.47
N TYR A 231 -1.05 -2.76 -19.28
CA TYR A 231 -1.20 -4.23 -19.34
C TYR A 231 -0.67 -4.95 -18.08
N HIS A 232 -0.09 -4.24 -17.11
CA HIS A 232 0.69 -4.83 -16.01
C HIS A 232 1.86 -5.70 -16.51
N THR A 233 2.47 -5.35 -17.63
CA THR A 233 3.42 -6.23 -18.35
C THR A 233 4.87 -5.77 -18.31
N GLY A 234 5.19 -4.60 -17.75
CA GLY A 234 6.59 -4.16 -17.82
C GLY A 234 7.01 -2.94 -17.02
N SER A 235 6.10 -2.22 -16.35
CA SER A 235 6.48 -1.15 -15.43
C SER A 235 5.75 -1.33 -14.12
N SER A 236 6.29 -2.20 -13.26
CA SER A 236 5.89 -2.22 -11.87
C SER A 236 6.33 -0.90 -11.27
N LYS A 237 5.41 0.07 -11.20
CA LYS A 237 5.61 1.32 -10.47
C LYS A 237 6.26 1.00 -9.11
N PRO A 238 7.53 1.38 -8.89
CA PRO A 238 8.22 1.06 -7.66
C PRO A 238 7.53 1.72 -6.48
N LYS A 239 7.69 1.11 -5.31
CA LYS A 239 7.04 1.59 -4.11
C LYS A 239 7.43 3.04 -3.82
N GLY A 240 6.41 3.85 -3.54
CA GLY A 240 6.57 5.27 -3.22
C GLY A 240 6.61 6.18 -4.44
N LYS A 241 6.64 5.63 -5.66
CA LYS A 241 6.58 6.38 -6.91
C LYS A 241 5.16 6.73 -7.30
N CYS A 242 5.05 7.82 -8.05
CA CYS A 242 3.77 8.35 -8.52
C CYS A 242 3.33 7.62 -9.76
N SER A 243 2.04 7.32 -9.85
CA SER A 243 1.45 6.97 -11.14
C SER A 243 1.35 8.23 -11.98
N HIS A 244 1.49 8.07 -13.30
CA HIS A 244 1.28 9.11 -14.31
C HIS A 244 -0.19 9.57 -14.30
N GLY A 245 -1.11 8.62 -14.11
CA GLY A 245 -2.54 8.83 -13.99
C GLY A 245 -3.27 8.66 -15.32
N GLY A 246 -4.57 9.00 -15.33
CA GLY A 246 -5.42 8.86 -16.52
C GLY A 246 -6.16 7.53 -16.61
N PRO A 247 -7.14 7.42 -17.53
CA PRO A 247 -8.12 6.33 -17.55
C PRO A 247 -7.55 4.97 -17.98
N PHE A 248 -6.35 4.96 -18.55
CA PHE A 248 -5.68 3.74 -19.04
C PHE A 248 -4.48 3.32 -18.17
N ASP A 249 -4.06 4.17 -17.22
CA ASP A 249 -2.89 3.88 -16.39
C ASP A 249 -3.25 2.92 -15.24
N VAL A 250 -2.89 1.65 -15.43
CA VAL A 250 -3.14 0.60 -14.44
C VAL A 250 -2.18 0.70 -13.24
N THR A 251 -1.16 1.56 -13.30
CA THR A 251 -0.27 1.78 -12.15
C THR A 251 -0.94 2.62 -11.06
N THR A 252 -2.07 3.30 -11.35
CA THR A 252 -2.90 3.98 -10.35
C THR A 252 -3.40 3.04 -9.24
N GLU A 253 -3.53 1.74 -9.53
CA GLU A 253 -4.03 0.71 -8.61
C GLU A 253 -2.92 0.01 -7.79
N THR A 254 -1.66 0.38 -8.02
CA THR A 254 -0.48 -0.32 -7.45
C THR A 254 0.11 0.35 -6.20
N ASP A 255 -0.62 1.26 -5.57
CA ASP A 255 -0.16 1.89 -4.34
C ASP A 255 0.03 0.89 -3.21
N ALA A 256 1.12 1.12 -2.46
CA ALA A 256 1.65 0.23 -1.45
C ALA A 256 0.58 -0.38 -0.55
N ILE A 257 0.45 -1.71 -0.58
CA ILE A 257 -0.09 -2.43 0.56
C ILE A 257 0.76 -1.98 1.75
N ALA A 258 0.17 -1.34 2.76
CA ALA A 258 0.92 -0.82 3.92
C ALA A 258 1.84 -1.89 4.52
N LEU A 259 1.37 -3.15 4.50
CA LEU A 259 2.11 -4.32 4.94
C LEU A 259 3.31 -4.72 4.05
N GLN A 260 3.45 -4.26 2.81
CA GLN A 260 4.60 -4.63 1.97
C GLN A 260 5.93 -4.07 2.46
N VAL A 261 5.95 -2.95 3.21
CA VAL A 261 7.17 -2.45 3.90
C VAL A 261 7.21 -2.80 5.37
N CYS A 262 6.17 -3.44 5.91
CA CYS A 262 6.22 -3.87 7.29
C CYS A 262 7.27 -4.97 7.43
N GLU A 263 8.19 -4.79 8.37
CA GLU A 263 9.06 -5.87 8.81
C GLU A 263 8.23 -6.95 9.50
N PRO A 264 8.68 -8.22 9.51
CA PRO A 264 8.00 -9.27 10.26
C PRO A 264 7.78 -8.88 11.74
N ASN A 265 6.60 -9.20 12.28
CA ASN A 265 6.10 -8.86 13.61
C ASN A 265 5.82 -7.36 13.84
N SER A 266 5.63 -6.58 12.77
CA SER A 266 5.20 -5.18 12.88
C SER A 266 3.83 -5.04 13.53
N ILE A 267 3.62 -3.92 14.21
CA ILE A 267 2.30 -3.49 14.69
C ILE A 267 1.87 -2.30 13.83
N VAL A 268 0.75 -2.44 13.14
CA VAL A 268 0.22 -1.45 12.21
C VAL A 268 -1.00 -0.79 12.85
N TYR A 269 -0.96 0.53 12.95
CA TYR A 269 -2.10 1.35 13.37
C TYR A 269 -2.68 2.06 12.16
N THR A 270 -3.96 1.86 11.88
CA THR A 270 -4.69 2.59 10.84
C THR A 270 -5.70 3.54 11.49
N PHE A 271 -5.87 4.73 10.91
CA PHE A 271 -6.83 5.73 11.37
C PHE A 271 -7.64 6.17 10.17
N THR A 272 -8.96 6.01 10.20
CA THR A 272 -9.82 6.33 9.06
C THR A 272 -11.19 6.84 9.52
N ASP A 273 -11.80 7.73 8.74
CA ASP A 273 -13.16 8.23 8.93
C ASP A 273 -14.17 7.58 7.96
N ALA A 274 -13.69 6.69 7.08
CA ALA A 274 -14.48 6.03 6.05
C ALA A 274 -13.98 4.60 5.74
N PRO A 275 -14.83 3.74 5.15
CA PRO A 275 -14.39 2.43 4.62
C PRO A 275 -13.33 2.55 3.53
N ALA A 276 -12.49 1.52 3.39
CA ALA A 276 -11.50 1.41 2.32
C ALA A 276 -12.17 1.35 0.93
N LYS A 277 -11.70 2.17 -0.03
CA LYS A 277 -12.22 2.20 -1.41
C LYS A 277 -11.89 0.94 -2.21
N ASP A 278 -10.85 0.26 -1.76
CA ASP A 278 -10.21 -0.94 -2.29
C ASP A 278 -10.47 -2.15 -1.39
N TYR A 279 -11.62 -2.19 -0.70
CA TYR A 279 -12.01 -3.27 0.22
C TYR A 279 -11.86 -4.69 -0.37
N TYR A 280 -12.01 -4.85 -1.69
CA TYR A 280 -11.80 -6.13 -2.38
C TYR A 280 -10.36 -6.69 -2.23
N LEU A 281 -9.38 -5.86 -1.84
CA LEU A 281 -8.01 -6.29 -1.55
C LEU A 281 -7.84 -6.86 -0.14
N GLN A 282 -8.85 -6.79 0.75
CA GLN A 282 -8.77 -7.27 2.13
C GLN A 282 -8.17 -8.69 2.26
N PRO A 283 -8.54 -9.70 1.43
CA PRO A 283 -7.93 -11.03 1.55
C PRO A 283 -6.42 -11.04 1.26
N LYS A 284 -5.94 -10.20 0.34
CA LYS A 284 -4.50 -10.06 0.03
C LYS A 284 -3.76 -9.39 1.19
N VAL A 285 -4.35 -8.33 1.76
CA VAL A 285 -3.81 -7.62 2.92
C VAL A 285 -3.72 -8.56 4.12
N LEU A 286 -4.78 -9.34 4.38
CA LEU A 286 -4.82 -10.32 5.47
C LEU A 286 -3.76 -11.41 5.28
N ALA A 287 -3.66 -12.00 4.09
CA ALA A 287 -2.65 -13.02 3.79
C ALA A 287 -1.23 -12.49 4.07
N ARG A 288 -0.93 -11.25 3.64
CA ARG A 288 0.37 -10.62 3.88
C ARG A 288 0.61 -10.31 5.37
N ALA A 289 -0.42 -9.89 6.10
CA ALA A 289 -0.31 -9.63 7.53
C ALA A 289 0.03 -10.91 8.29
N ILE A 290 -0.64 -12.03 7.94
CA ILE A 290 -0.39 -13.35 8.52
C ILE A 290 1.03 -13.82 8.20
N GLU A 291 1.47 -13.69 6.93
CA GLU A 291 2.84 -14.04 6.51
C GLU A 291 3.89 -13.28 7.32
N LEU A 292 3.70 -11.97 7.48
CA LEU A 292 4.58 -11.11 8.26
C LEU A 292 4.36 -11.26 9.77
N LYS A 293 3.39 -12.03 10.25
CA LYS A 293 2.99 -12.09 11.67
C LYS A 293 2.71 -10.69 12.25
N SER A 294 2.24 -9.78 11.42
CA SER A 294 1.97 -8.40 11.80
C SER A 294 0.58 -8.27 12.40
N LYS A 295 0.43 -7.40 13.40
CA LYS A 295 -0.86 -7.11 14.04
C LYS A 295 -1.41 -5.80 13.50
N VAL A 296 -2.70 -5.77 13.17
CA VAL A 296 -3.37 -4.56 12.68
C VAL A 296 -4.38 -4.06 13.71
N PHE A 297 -4.25 -2.81 14.12
CA PHE A 297 -5.24 -2.08 14.91
C PHE A 297 -5.87 -1.00 14.05
N SER A 298 -7.20 -0.99 13.95
CA SER A 298 -7.93 -0.07 13.09
C SER A 298 -8.78 0.88 13.93
N PHE A 299 -8.49 2.17 13.85
CA PHE A 299 -9.25 3.23 14.51
C PHE A 299 -10.19 3.91 13.53
N TYR A 300 -11.49 3.89 13.84
CA TYR A 300 -12.53 4.50 13.01
C TYR A 300 -13.11 5.76 13.68
N VAL A 301 -13.06 6.91 13.01
CA VAL A 301 -13.70 8.14 13.48
C VAL A 301 -15.21 8.01 13.29
N SER A 302 -15.92 7.78 14.38
CA SER A 302 -17.38 7.71 14.36
C SER A 302 -17.95 9.13 14.24
N PRO A 303 -18.87 9.40 13.28
CA PRO A 303 -19.54 10.70 13.21
C PRO A 303 -20.50 10.84 14.40
N ILE A 304 -19.98 11.31 15.53
CA ILE A 304 -20.80 11.76 16.64
C ILE A 304 -21.55 12.99 16.12
N SER A 305 -22.80 12.81 15.70
CA SER A 305 -23.64 13.93 15.27
C SER A 305 -23.88 14.86 16.46
N PRO A 306 -23.38 16.11 16.46
CA PRO A 306 -23.86 17.12 17.37
C PRO A 306 -25.22 17.58 16.86
N SER A 307 -26.20 17.61 17.74
CA SER A 307 -27.54 18.17 17.53
C SER A 307 -27.58 19.39 16.58
N GLY A 308 -28.14 19.23 15.38
CA GLY A 308 -28.33 20.36 14.47
C GLY A 308 -28.79 20.02 13.06
N LYS A 309 -30.12 20.02 12.85
CA LYS A 309 -30.85 20.06 11.56
C LYS A 309 -30.69 18.84 10.63
N ARG A 310 -31.73 18.00 10.65
CA ARG A 310 -32.07 16.96 9.66
C ARG A 310 -31.98 17.50 8.23
N ARG A 311 -30.90 17.15 7.50
CA ARG A 311 -30.97 16.95 6.06
C ARG A 311 -31.03 15.45 5.81
N ARG A 312 -32.10 15.01 5.15
CA ARG A 312 -32.29 13.65 4.60
C ARG A 312 -31.11 13.33 3.67
N ARG A 313 -30.01 12.80 4.21
CA ARG A 313 -29.04 12.00 3.46
C ARG A 313 -29.44 10.55 3.68
N ARG A 314 -29.48 9.77 2.59
CA ARG A 314 -29.75 8.31 2.61
C ARG A 314 -28.85 7.66 3.66
N ASN A 315 -29.39 6.69 4.38
CA ASN A 315 -28.77 6.04 5.52
C ASN A 315 -27.36 5.53 5.17
N VAL A 316 -26.34 6.26 5.63
CA VAL A 316 -24.94 5.79 5.70
C VAL A 316 -24.82 4.55 6.62
N GLY A 317 -25.84 4.28 7.43
CA GLY A 317 -25.92 3.11 8.29
C GLY A 317 -26.14 1.76 7.58
N GLU A 318 -26.53 1.74 6.30
CA GLU A 318 -26.75 0.49 5.53
C GLU A 318 -25.55 0.08 4.65
N ILE A 319 -24.54 0.93 4.47
CA ILE A 319 -23.29 0.60 3.74
C ILE A 319 -22.20 0.12 4.74
N LEU A 320 -22.60 -0.21 5.96
CA LEU A 320 -21.77 -0.78 7.02
C LEU A 320 -22.18 -2.24 7.33
N ASP A 321 -22.81 -2.91 6.35
CA ASP A 321 -23.38 -4.26 6.43
C ASP A 321 -22.45 -5.36 5.87
N GLY A 322 -21.22 -5.00 5.48
CA GLY A 322 -20.12 -5.97 5.43
C GLY A 322 -19.65 -6.21 6.86
N SER A 323 -19.79 -7.43 7.37
CA SER A 323 -19.54 -7.84 8.76
C SER A 323 -18.37 -7.10 9.42
N VAL A 324 -18.70 -6.17 10.34
CA VAL A 324 -17.73 -5.58 11.30
C VAL A 324 -17.10 -6.65 12.22
N ASP A 325 -17.55 -7.89 12.13
CA ASP A 325 -17.04 -9.05 12.85
C ASP A 325 -15.95 -9.84 12.09
N ASP A 326 -15.75 -9.62 10.78
CA ASP A 326 -14.70 -10.28 9.95
C ASP A 326 -13.57 -9.30 9.58
N ASP A 327 -13.17 -8.46 10.54
CA ASP A 327 -12.22 -7.39 10.28
C ASP A 327 -10.78 -7.92 10.23
N LEU A 328 -9.99 -7.38 9.29
CA LEU A 328 -8.55 -7.62 9.13
C LEU A 328 -7.80 -7.52 10.47
N ALA A 329 -8.23 -6.59 11.33
CA ALA A 329 -7.68 -6.38 12.65
C ALA A 329 -7.84 -7.61 13.57
N THR A 330 -9.02 -8.21 13.63
CA THR A 330 -9.30 -9.36 14.51
C THR A 330 -8.53 -10.61 14.06
N ALA A 331 -8.48 -10.86 12.75
CA ALA A 331 -7.77 -12.01 12.17
C ALA A 331 -6.25 -11.93 12.37
N THR A 332 -5.70 -10.71 12.49
CA THR A 332 -4.27 -10.49 12.78
C THR A 332 -3.95 -10.42 14.27
N GLY A 333 -4.94 -10.61 15.15
CA GLY A 333 -4.76 -10.52 16.61
C GLY A 333 -4.70 -9.09 17.15
N GLY A 334 -5.13 -8.10 16.36
CA GLY A 334 -5.42 -6.74 16.80
C GLY A 334 -6.91 -6.49 17.03
N ALA A 335 -7.36 -5.25 16.90
CA ALA A 335 -8.74 -4.86 17.16
C ALA A 335 -9.19 -3.64 16.35
N THR A 336 -10.50 -3.58 16.06
CA THR A 336 -11.16 -2.40 15.49
C THR A 336 -11.83 -1.58 16.58
N ILE A 337 -11.47 -0.30 16.66
CA ILE A 337 -11.78 0.57 17.78
C ILE A 337 -12.39 1.87 17.26
N GLY A 338 -13.51 2.31 17.83
CA GLY A 338 -14.03 3.64 17.55
C GLY A 338 -13.09 4.73 18.09
N LEU A 339 -13.12 5.91 17.48
CA LEU A 339 -12.30 7.04 17.92
C LEU A 339 -13.13 8.32 17.95
N ASN A 340 -13.06 9.04 19.07
CA ASN A 340 -13.45 10.45 19.16
C ASN A 340 -12.18 11.31 19.11
N PRO A 341 -11.86 11.95 17.97
CA PRO A 341 -10.60 12.68 17.80
C PRO A 341 -10.43 13.85 18.78
N ASP A 342 -11.53 14.42 19.28
CA ASP A 342 -11.48 15.56 20.21
C ASP A 342 -11.15 15.17 21.66
N ARG A 343 -11.38 13.91 22.03
CA ARG A 343 -11.26 13.43 23.43
C ARG A 343 -10.23 12.33 23.62
N ASP A 344 -10.03 11.48 22.62
CA ASP A 344 -9.40 10.17 22.83
C ASP A 344 -7.88 10.19 22.61
N SER A 345 -7.27 11.29 22.14
CA SER A 345 -5.86 11.37 21.74
C SER A 345 -4.87 10.80 22.78
N ASN A 346 -4.98 11.22 24.04
CA ASN A 346 -4.13 10.73 25.13
C ASN A 346 -4.35 9.23 25.41
N ALA A 347 -5.61 8.79 25.38
CA ALA A 347 -5.95 7.40 25.60
C ALA A 347 -5.43 6.52 24.44
N THR A 348 -5.52 7.00 23.21
CA THR A 348 -5.02 6.33 22.01
C THR A 348 -3.51 6.18 22.06
N ALA A 349 -2.78 7.22 22.48
CA ALA A 349 -1.35 7.15 22.69
C ALA A 349 -0.99 6.11 23.77
N ALA A 350 -1.72 6.07 24.89
CA ALA A 350 -1.52 5.07 25.93
C ALA A 350 -1.79 3.63 25.42
N PHE A 351 -2.83 3.44 24.61
CA PHE A 351 -3.12 2.16 23.97
C PHE A 351 -2.01 1.73 23.02
N ALA A 352 -1.52 2.64 22.18
CA ALA A 352 -0.42 2.37 21.26
C ALA A 352 0.85 1.96 22.03
N ILE A 353 1.29 2.76 23.01
CA ILE A 353 2.47 2.47 23.83
C ILE A 353 2.35 1.12 24.56
N ARG A 354 1.17 0.80 25.12
CA ARG A 354 0.90 -0.48 25.79
C ARG A 354 1.13 -1.67 24.85
N ASN A 355 0.82 -1.52 23.56
CA ASN A 355 0.90 -2.58 22.57
C ASN A 355 2.26 -2.68 21.87
N LEU A 356 3.14 -1.67 21.97
CA LEU A 356 4.48 -1.68 21.34
C LEU A 356 5.42 -2.78 21.86
N PHE A 357 5.16 -3.30 23.06
CA PHE A 357 6.02 -4.30 23.70
C PHE A 357 5.43 -5.71 23.61
N PRO A 358 6.26 -6.76 23.54
CA PRO A 358 5.78 -8.14 23.57
C PRO A 358 4.93 -8.39 24.82
N LYS A 359 3.82 -9.10 24.63
CA LYS A 359 2.85 -9.43 25.66
C LYS A 359 2.31 -10.82 25.43
N GLN A 360 1.94 -11.51 26.51
CA GLN A 360 1.27 -12.79 26.46
C GLN A 360 -0.21 -12.60 26.76
N THR A 361 -1.09 -13.18 25.96
CA THR A 361 -2.54 -13.12 26.19
C THR A 361 -2.96 -14.24 27.13
N LEU A 362 -3.71 -13.92 28.18
CA LEU A 362 -4.29 -14.89 29.13
C LEU A 362 -5.71 -15.27 28.72
N LEU A 363 -6.47 -14.27 28.25
CA LEU A 363 -7.86 -14.40 27.87
C LEU A 363 -8.20 -13.31 26.85
N GLY A 364 -8.82 -13.70 25.74
CA GLY A 364 -9.30 -12.75 24.73
C GLY A 364 -10.69 -13.15 24.26
N ILE A 365 -11.67 -12.26 24.44
CA ILE A 365 -13.09 -12.50 24.18
C ILE A 365 -13.64 -11.35 23.34
N THR A 366 -14.33 -11.68 22.26
CA THR A 366 -15.05 -10.73 21.40
C THR A 366 -16.48 -11.22 21.19
N GLY A 367 -17.46 -10.38 21.51
CA GLY A 367 -18.86 -10.68 21.20
C GLY A 367 -19.84 -9.79 21.94
N SER A 368 -21.12 -10.16 21.86
CA SER A 368 -22.23 -9.49 22.52
C SER A 368 -22.85 -10.36 23.62
N GLY A 369 -23.15 -9.75 24.77
CA GLY A 369 -23.85 -10.43 25.87
C GLY A 369 -23.13 -10.35 27.22
N THR A 370 -23.61 -11.12 28.19
CA THR A 370 -22.96 -11.25 29.50
C THR A 370 -21.73 -12.15 29.40
N ILE A 371 -20.70 -11.80 30.15
CA ILE A 371 -19.46 -12.58 30.20
C ILE A 371 -19.35 -13.16 31.61
N ASN A 372 -18.98 -14.44 31.69
CA ASN A 372 -18.58 -15.09 32.93
C ASN A 372 -17.51 -16.13 32.56
N ARG A 373 -16.25 -15.82 32.85
CA ARG A 373 -15.09 -16.65 32.49
C ARG A 373 -14.09 -16.71 33.62
N THR A 374 -13.32 -17.80 33.62
CA THR A 374 -12.18 -17.99 34.50
C THR A 374 -10.87 -17.94 33.71
N PHE A 375 -9.81 -17.47 34.34
CA PHE A 375 -8.46 -17.53 33.80
C PHE A 375 -7.43 -17.69 34.92
N ALA A 376 -6.32 -18.36 34.65
CA ALA A 376 -5.25 -18.55 35.63
C ALA A 376 -4.15 -17.49 35.48
N ILE A 377 -3.66 -17.00 36.62
CA ILE A 377 -2.46 -16.17 36.75
C ILE A 377 -1.37 -17.01 37.41
N ASP A 378 -0.26 -17.23 36.71
CA ASP A 378 0.93 -17.85 37.29
C ASP A 378 1.75 -16.85 38.10
N ALA A 379 2.60 -17.36 38.98
CA ALA A 379 3.36 -16.51 39.88
C ALA A 379 4.55 -15.84 39.15
N ASN A 380 5.08 -14.73 39.68
CA ASN A 380 6.07 -13.81 39.04
C ASN A 380 5.48 -12.87 37.98
N ILE A 381 4.16 -12.88 37.79
CA ILE A 381 3.50 -11.80 37.05
C ILE A 381 3.51 -10.55 37.94
N SER A 382 4.28 -9.55 37.54
CA SER A 382 4.34 -8.25 38.24
C SER A 382 3.23 -7.30 37.81
N ARG A 383 2.66 -7.50 36.63
CA ARG A 383 1.63 -6.63 36.06
C ARG A 383 0.68 -7.41 35.17
N MET A 384 -0.61 -7.16 35.34
CA MET A 384 -1.68 -7.60 34.45
C MET A 384 -2.34 -6.38 33.82
N GLN A 385 -2.63 -6.46 32.52
CA GLN A 385 -3.28 -5.41 31.74
C GLN A 385 -4.61 -5.92 31.21
N ILE A 386 -5.62 -5.07 31.26
CA ILE A 386 -6.95 -5.36 30.72
C ILE A 386 -7.30 -4.25 29.74
N ASP A 387 -7.57 -4.64 28.49
CA ASP A 387 -8.01 -3.76 27.42
C ASP A 387 -9.49 -4.06 27.15
N LEU A 388 -10.35 -3.07 27.34
CA LEU A 388 -11.73 -3.10 26.88
C LEU A 388 -11.84 -2.21 25.66
N THR A 389 -12.23 -2.76 24.50
CA THR A 389 -12.38 -2.00 23.25
C THR A 389 -13.74 -2.24 22.60
N SER A 390 -14.23 -1.25 21.86
CA SER A 390 -15.46 -1.35 21.06
C SER A 390 -15.29 -0.62 19.75
N SER A 391 -15.92 -1.11 18.67
CA SER A 391 -15.92 -0.45 17.38
C SER A 391 -17.06 0.58 17.23
N ARG A 392 -18.21 0.35 17.87
CA ARG A 392 -19.45 1.14 17.65
C ARG A 392 -20.10 1.67 18.93
N SER A 393 -19.84 1.06 20.09
CA SER A 393 -20.54 1.41 21.33
C SER A 393 -19.64 2.24 22.23
N VAL A 394 -20.11 3.43 22.60
CA VAL A 394 -19.43 4.29 23.58
C VAL A 394 -19.34 3.54 24.92
N LEU A 395 -18.15 3.57 25.52
CA LEU A 395 -17.91 3.08 26.87
C LEU A 395 -18.28 4.18 27.87
N PRO A 396 -19.28 3.96 28.75
CA PRO A 396 -19.61 4.93 29.78
C PRO A 396 -18.43 5.10 30.74
N SER A 397 -18.04 6.35 31.01
CA SER A 397 -16.95 6.68 31.93
C SER A 397 -17.21 6.27 33.39
N THR A 398 -18.46 5.93 33.74
CA THR A 398 -18.88 5.61 35.12
C THR A 398 -19.38 4.17 35.31
N SER A 399 -19.37 3.32 34.28
CA SER A 399 -19.84 1.93 34.43
C SER A 399 -18.69 1.02 34.83
N ASN A 400 -18.62 0.64 36.11
CA ASN A 400 -17.96 -0.59 36.59
C ASN A 400 -18.69 -1.81 35.98
N SER A 401 -18.61 -1.96 34.66
CA SER A 401 -19.23 -3.05 33.91
C SER A 401 -18.45 -4.35 34.01
N LEU A 402 -17.22 -4.27 34.53
CA LEU A 402 -16.34 -5.41 34.76
C LEU A 402 -16.25 -5.72 36.25
N HIS A 403 -16.58 -6.94 36.62
CA HIS A 403 -16.39 -7.48 37.96
C HIS A 403 -15.28 -8.52 37.91
N LEU A 404 -14.20 -8.26 38.65
CA LEU A 404 -13.09 -9.20 38.84
C LEU A 404 -13.13 -9.77 40.25
N ILE A 405 -12.91 -11.07 40.36
CA ILE A 405 -12.79 -11.79 41.63
C ILE A 405 -11.43 -12.50 41.62
N GLY A 406 -10.61 -12.22 42.63
CA GLY A 406 -9.32 -12.84 42.83
C GLY A 406 -9.40 -14.29 43.32
N PRO A 407 -8.27 -14.99 43.45
CA PRO A 407 -8.23 -16.39 43.85
C PRO A 407 -8.72 -16.65 45.28
N ASP A 408 -8.70 -15.63 46.13
CA ASP A 408 -9.22 -15.62 47.50
C ASP A 408 -10.73 -15.37 47.58
N GLY A 409 -11.40 -15.15 46.44
CA GLY A 409 -12.83 -14.83 46.37
C GLY A 409 -13.14 -13.34 46.61
N VAL A 410 -12.13 -12.48 46.75
CA VAL A 410 -12.32 -11.05 46.99
C VAL A 410 -12.50 -10.31 45.67
N SER A 411 -13.43 -9.35 45.63
CA SER A 411 -13.63 -8.51 44.45
C SER A 411 -12.48 -7.49 44.31
N ILE A 412 -11.91 -7.41 43.11
CA ILE A 412 -10.76 -6.56 42.81
C ILE A 412 -11.19 -5.44 41.87
N THR A 413 -10.85 -4.21 42.25
CA THR A 413 -11.07 -3.03 41.41
C THR A 413 -9.75 -2.66 40.72
N PRO A 414 -9.65 -2.83 39.39
CA PRO A 414 -8.40 -2.54 38.68
C PRO A 414 -8.22 -1.02 38.51
N VAL A 415 -6.99 -0.56 38.37
CA VAL A 415 -6.68 0.87 38.20
C VAL A 415 -6.91 1.27 36.75
N LEU A 416 -7.81 2.23 36.51
CA LEU A 416 -8.02 2.81 35.19
C LEU A 416 -6.82 3.69 34.82
N THR A 417 -6.09 3.29 33.79
CA THR A 417 -4.87 3.97 33.31
C THR A 417 -5.12 4.86 32.10
N ALA A 418 -6.16 4.59 31.30
CA ALA A 418 -6.62 5.48 30.25
C ALA A 418 -8.13 5.28 29.99
N ASP A 419 -8.85 6.39 29.79
CA ASP A 419 -10.29 6.41 29.52
C ASP A 419 -10.54 7.10 28.17
N GLY A 420 -10.83 6.30 27.15
CA GLY A 420 -11.27 6.74 25.84
C GLY A 420 -12.78 6.54 25.66
N THR A 421 -13.34 7.17 24.63
CA THR A 421 -14.77 7.07 24.31
C THR A 421 -15.18 5.65 23.94
N TYR A 422 -14.28 4.88 23.31
CA TYR A 422 -14.56 3.51 22.83
C TYR A 422 -13.63 2.45 23.42
N PHE A 423 -12.69 2.85 24.27
CA PHE A 423 -11.75 1.92 24.90
C PHE A 423 -11.33 2.38 26.29
N GLN A 424 -11.14 1.42 27.19
CA GLN A 424 -10.74 1.65 28.58
C GLN A 424 -9.59 0.69 28.92
N LEU A 425 -8.52 1.25 29.47
CA LEU A 425 -7.29 0.52 29.76
C LEU A 425 -7.09 0.42 31.26
N TYR A 426 -7.09 -0.79 31.80
CA TYR A 426 -6.87 -1.03 33.22
C TYR A 426 -5.55 -1.75 33.48
N THR A 427 -5.02 -1.56 34.69
CA THR A 427 -3.80 -2.23 35.18
C THR A 427 -4.01 -2.75 36.59
N ILE A 428 -3.47 -3.94 36.85
CA ILE A 428 -3.32 -4.50 38.20
C ILE A 428 -1.84 -4.79 38.40
N GLU A 429 -1.24 -4.17 39.41
CA GLU A 429 0.15 -4.43 39.81
C GLU A 429 0.19 -5.56 40.84
N ASN A 430 1.17 -6.45 40.71
CA ASN A 430 1.40 -7.63 41.56
C ASN A 430 0.13 -8.48 41.80
N PRO A 431 -0.56 -8.93 40.73
CA PRO A 431 -1.74 -9.77 40.88
C PRO A 431 -1.41 -11.08 41.62
N GLN A 432 -2.32 -11.52 42.50
CA GLN A 432 -2.20 -12.80 43.18
C GLN A 432 -2.24 -13.96 42.18
N ALA A 433 -1.30 -14.90 42.31
CA ALA A 433 -1.31 -16.13 41.53
C ALA A 433 -2.50 -17.03 41.92
N GLY A 434 -3.13 -17.65 40.93
CA GLY A 434 -4.28 -18.53 41.11
C GLY A 434 -5.36 -18.33 40.06
N LEU A 435 -6.56 -18.85 40.34
CA LEU A 435 -7.70 -18.78 39.43
C LEU A 435 -8.50 -17.50 39.66
N TRP A 436 -8.68 -16.71 38.62
CA TRP A 436 -9.45 -15.47 38.63
C TRP A 436 -10.78 -15.66 37.90
N GLN A 437 -11.78 -14.88 38.29
CA GLN A 437 -13.05 -14.80 37.59
C GLN A 437 -13.29 -13.38 37.06
N ILE A 438 -13.79 -13.30 35.84
CA ILE A 438 -14.21 -12.07 35.20
C ILE A 438 -15.67 -12.20 34.79
N SER A 439 -16.47 -11.21 35.16
CA SER A 439 -17.88 -11.17 34.78
C SER A 439 -18.35 -9.77 34.37
N SER A 440 -19.37 -9.74 33.52
CA SER A 440 -20.06 -8.52 33.10
C SER A 440 -21.57 -8.74 33.10
N SER A 441 -22.29 -7.78 33.69
CA SER A 441 -23.75 -7.80 33.86
C SER A 441 -24.53 -7.11 32.72
N GLN A 442 -23.85 -6.44 31.79
CA GLN A 442 -24.48 -5.71 30.69
C GLN A 442 -24.15 -6.36 29.34
N SER A 443 -25.14 -6.47 28.45
CA SER A 443 -24.92 -6.88 27.06
C SER A 443 -24.27 -5.73 26.29
N PHE A 444 -23.09 -5.97 25.73
CA PHE A 444 -22.40 -4.99 24.88
C PHE A 444 -21.55 -5.69 23.82
N SER A 445 -21.37 -5.07 22.65
CA SER A 445 -20.44 -5.55 21.62
C SER A 445 -19.04 -4.97 21.88
N ARG A 446 -18.18 -5.76 22.53
CA ARG A 446 -16.82 -5.35 22.92
C ARG A 446 -15.83 -6.50 22.77
N THR A 447 -14.56 -6.14 22.68
CA THR A 447 -13.44 -7.04 22.87
C THR A 447 -12.82 -6.79 24.24
N ILE A 448 -12.57 -7.88 24.97
CA ILE A 448 -11.83 -7.90 26.23
C ILE A 448 -10.53 -8.66 25.97
N GLU A 449 -9.40 -8.00 26.16
CA GLU A 449 -8.09 -8.65 26.12
C GLU A 449 -7.41 -8.52 27.49
N ILE A 450 -7.07 -9.66 28.11
CA ILE A 450 -6.28 -9.73 29.32
C ILE A 450 -4.89 -10.19 28.93
N THR A 451 -3.88 -9.35 29.21
CA THR A 451 -2.51 -9.59 28.80
C THR A 451 -1.53 -9.35 29.95
N ILE A 452 -0.36 -9.96 29.83
CA ILE A 452 0.78 -9.73 30.71
C ILE A 452 1.96 -9.24 29.85
N PRO A 453 2.53 -8.06 30.15
CA PRO A 453 3.65 -7.53 29.38
C PRO A 453 4.93 -8.29 29.69
N GLU A 454 5.70 -8.65 28.66
CA GLU A 454 7.04 -9.27 28.78
C GLU A 454 8.09 -8.20 29.13
N THR A 455 7.94 -7.55 30.28
CA THR A 455 8.86 -6.50 30.76
C THR A 455 10.26 -7.07 31.11
N SER A 456 11.21 -6.19 31.47
CA SER A 456 12.64 -6.48 31.71
C SER A 456 12.98 -7.60 32.71
N ASN A 457 11.99 -8.20 33.39
CA ASN A 457 12.15 -9.42 34.21
C ASN A 457 11.91 -10.72 33.39
N ALA A 458 12.22 -10.71 32.10
CA ALA A 458 12.04 -11.84 31.19
C ALA A 458 12.69 -13.14 31.68
N SER A 459 13.71 -13.07 32.53
CA SER A 459 14.39 -14.24 33.12
C SER A 459 13.56 -15.00 34.15
N THR A 460 12.50 -14.42 34.70
CA THR A 460 11.65 -15.07 35.74
C THR A 460 10.19 -15.22 35.32
N LEU A 461 9.78 -14.56 34.25
CA LEU A 461 8.44 -14.64 33.70
C LEU A 461 8.30 -15.94 32.89
N THR A 462 7.23 -16.70 33.15
CA THR A 462 6.88 -17.84 32.31
C THR A 462 6.38 -17.35 30.95
N ILE A 463 7.09 -17.69 29.88
CA ILE A 463 6.73 -17.30 28.52
C ILE A 463 6.41 -18.57 27.74
N CYS A 464 5.19 -18.69 27.22
CA CYS A 464 4.83 -19.80 26.34
C CYS A 464 4.51 -19.31 24.93
N ARG A 465 4.92 -20.08 23.93
CA ARG A 465 4.57 -19.84 22.53
C ARG A 465 3.87 -21.07 21.99
N THR A 466 2.66 -20.87 21.50
CA THR A 466 1.77 -21.92 20.98
C THR A 466 1.54 -21.66 19.50
N VAL A 467 1.87 -22.62 18.65
CA VAL A 467 1.79 -22.47 17.19
C VAL A 467 1.15 -23.71 16.56
N LEU A 468 0.20 -23.47 15.65
CA LEU A 468 -0.33 -24.52 14.79
C LEU A 468 0.72 -24.88 13.74
N SER A 469 1.12 -26.16 13.71
CA SER A 469 2.29 -26.62 12.98
C SER A 469 1.98 -27.84 12.12
N GLN A 470 2.75 -28.01 11.05
CA GLN A 470 2.67 -29.15 10.13
C GLN A 470 3.96 -30.00 10.19
N PRO A 471 3.88 -31.32 9.94
CA PRO A 471 5.06 -32.19 9.92
C PRO A 471 6.00 -31.87 8.75
N ILE A 472 7.30 -31.84 8.99
CA ILE A 472 8.32 -31.67 7.96
C ILE A 472 8.69 -33.05 7.41
N LYS A 473 8.23 -33.37 6.20
CA LYS A 473 8.39 -34.71 5.58
C LYS A 473 9.81 -35.06 5.09
N ARG A 474 10.86 -34.28 5.43
CA ARG A 474 12.19 -34.41 4.80
C ARG A 474 13.23 -35.23 5.57
N GLU A 475 13.05 -35.58 6.84
CA GLU A 475 14.06 -36.37 7.57
C GLU A 475 13.45 -37.38 8.56
N SER A 476 14.24 -38.36 8.97
CA SER A 476 13.93 -39.44 9.93
C SER A 476 13.62 -38.96 11.37
N ASN A 477 13.45 -37.65 11.57
CA ASN A 477 13.11 -37.03 12.84
C ASN A 477 11.75 -36.31 12.71
N ASN A 478 10.83 -36.58 13.63
CA ASN A 478 9.51 -35.92 13.75
C ASN A 478 9.69 -34.41 14.05
N SER A 479 10.02 -33.63 13.03
CA SER A 479 10.20 -32.19 13.12
C SER A 479 8.94 -31.49 12.62
N TYR A 480 8.56 -30.38 13.27
CA TYR A 480 7.36 -29.62 12.94
C TYR A 480 7.76 -28.21 12.50
N GLY A 481 7.10 -27.70 11.46
CA GLY A 481 7.28 -26.35 10.95
C GLY A 481 6.00 -25.52 11.11
N PRO A 482 6.11 -24.18 11.17
CA PRO A 482 4.95 -23.32 11.25
C PRO A 482 4.06 -23.50 10.00
N LEU A 483 2.75 -23.40 10.20
CA LEU A 483 1.79 -23.32 9.11
C LEU A 483 1.82 -21.88 8.52
N LEU A 484 2.01 -21.77 7.20
CA LEU A 484 2.08 -20.47 6.49
C LEU A 484 0.75 -20.09 5.82
N THR A 485 -0.25 -20.95 5.88
CA THR A 485 -1.57 -20.78 5.25
C THR A 485 -2.67 -21.02 6.27
N ALA A 486 -3.91 -20.62 5.94
CA ALA A 486 -5.06 -21.03 6.74
C ALA A 486 -5.17 -22.58 6.77
N PRO A 487 -5.51 -23.20 7.92
CA PRO A 487 -5.71 -24.63 8.00
C PRO A 487 -7.01 -25.06 7.31
N THR A 488 -7.05 -26.26 6.74
CA THR A 488 -8.28 -26.78 6.14
C THR A 488 -9.17 -27.44 7.19
N VAL A 489 -10.49 -27.28 7.09
CA VAL A 489 -11.45 -27.96 7.97
C VAL A 489 -11.20 -29.48 7.94
N ASN A 490 -11.26 -30.13 9.11
CA ASN A 490 -10.99 -31.56 9.29
C ASN A 490 -9.59 -32.04 8.88
N GLN A 491 -8.65 -31.12 8.63
CA GLN A 491 -7.25 -31.48 8.42
C GLN A 491 -6.68 -32.14 9.69
N SER A 492 -6.13 -33.34 9.54
CA SER A 492 -5.73 -34.22 10.65
C SER A 492 -4.23 -34.44 10.78
N ASP A 493 -3.44 -33.93 9.83
CA ASP A 493 -1.97 -34.03 9.86
C ASP A 493 -1.31 -32.88 10.63
N LEU A 494 -2.09 -31.89 11.08
CA LEU A 494 -1.61 -30.78 11.89
C LEU A 494 -1.47 -31.15 13.38
N VAL A 495 -0.57 -30.45 14.05
CA VAL A 495 -0.41 -30.51 15.51
C VAL A 495 -0.28 -29.11 16.08
N ILE A 496 -0.61 -28.95 17.36
CA ILE A 496 -0.30 -27.73 18.10
C ILE A 496 0.98 -27.98 18.87
N VAL A 497 1.94 -27.07 18.73
CA VAL A 497 3.24 -27.15 19.37
C VAL A 497 3.37 -25.99 20.35
N THR A 498 3.58 -26.31 21.63
CA THR A 498 3.77 -25.33 22.69
C THR A 498 5.17 -25.44 23.27
N SER A 499 5.89 -24.33 23.32
CA SER A 499 7.19 -24.22 24.00
C SER A 499 7.10 -23.20 25.12
N CYS A 500 7.50 -23.57 26.34
CA CYS A 500 7.50 -22.67 27.49
C CYS A 500 8.92 -22.49 28.05
N GLN A 501 9.22 -21.29 28.52
CA GLN A 501 10.46 -20.94 29.20
C GLN A 501 10.18 -20.53 30.64
N ASN A 502 11.16 -20.73 31.53
CA ASN A 502 11.11 -20.34 32.95
C ASN A 502 9.96 -20.97 33.75
N LEU A 503 9.55 -22.19 33.42
CA LEU A 503 8.62 -22.96 34.26
C LEU A 503 9.27 -23.22 35.63
N ARG A 504 8.48 -23.12 36.70
CA ARG A 504 8.98 -23.26 38.08
C ARG A 504 9.18 -24.69 38.54
N SER A 505 8.44 -25.62 37.96
CA SER A 505 8.55 -27.04 38.25
C SER A 505 8.23 -27.84 36.99
N SER A 506 8.44 -29.15 37.05
CA SER A 506 8.11 -30.06 35.96
C SER A 506 6.61 -30.02 35.65
N ILE A 507 6.28 -30.33 34.39
CA ILE A 507 4.91 -30.35 33.90
C ILE A 507 4.24 -31.65 34.39
N GLN A 508 3.10 -31.53 35.06
CA GLN A 508 2.26 -32.67 35.46
C GLN A 508 1.33 -33.07 34.31
N SER A 509 0.65 -32.10 33.72
CA SER A 509 -0.24 -32.32 32.57
C SER A 509 -0.38 -31.03 31.76
N ALA A 510 -0.73 -31.16 30.48
CA ALA A 510 -1.02 -30.02 29.64
C ALA A 510 -2.21 -30.34 28.71
N THR A 511 -3.06 -29.35 28.50
CA THR A 511 -4.23 -29.40 27.62
C THR A 511 -4.29 -28.17 26.74
N VAL A 512 -4.74 -28.35 25.49
CA VAL A 512 -5.11 -27.25 24.60
C VAL A 512 -6.59 -27.32 24.32
N GLU A 513 -7.27 -26.20 24.51
CA GLU A 513 -8.67 -26.02 24.17
C GLU A 513 -8.76 -25.11 22.94
N LEU A 514 -9.53 -25.51 21.93
CA LEU A 514 -9.91 -24.61 20.86
C LEU A 514 -11.14 -23.84 21.35
N VAL A 515 -11.04 -22.52 21.42
CA VAL A 515 -12.13 -21.66 21.90
C VAL A 515 -12.60 -20.72 20.81
N ASN A 516 -13.92 -20.51 20.70
CA ASN A 516 -14.48 -19.57 19.74
C ASN A 516 -14.24 -18.09 20.16
N LYS A 517 -14.69 -17.13 19.34
CA LYS A 517 -14.53 -15.69 19.62
C LYS A 517 -15.10 -15.25 20.99
N VAL A 518 -16.14 -15.91 21.51
CA VAL A 518 -16.72 -15.62 22.84
C VAL A 518 -16.10 -16.44 23.98
N GLY A 519 -15.01 -17.17 23.72
CA GLY A 519 -14.30 -17.98 24.70
C GLY A 519 -15.08 -19.22 25.15
N GLN A 520 -15.96 -19.78 24.31
CA GLN A 520 -16.55 -21.11 24.54
C GLN A 520 -15.67 -22.19 23.95
N ILE A 521 -15.52 -23.30 24.67
CA ILE A 521 -14.72 -24.44 24.24
C ILE A 521 -15.44 -25.17 23.09
N ILE A 522 -14.75 -25.31 21.97
CA ILE A 522 -15.17 -26.07 20.78
C ILE A 522 -14.66 -27.51 20.91
N SER A 523 -13.38 -27.67 21.25
CA SER A 523 -12.73 -28.97 21.40
C SER A 523 -11.58 -28.91 22.41
N VAL A 524 -11.21 -30.07 22.95
CA VAL A 524 -10.12 -30.21 23.93
C VAL A 524 -9.20 -31.33 23.48
N SER A 525 -7.90 -31.06 23.55
CA SER A 525 -6.84 -32.01 23.21
C SER A 525 -5.81 -32.08 24.33
N HIS A 526 -5.33 -33.29 24.59
CA HIS A 526 -4.34 -33.56 25.63
C HIS A 526 -2.96 -33.72 25.00
N ALA A 527 -1.90 -33.37 25.73
CA ALA A 527 -0.54 -33.54 25.25
C ALA A 527 -0.26 -35.02 24.94
N SER A 528 0.27 -35.31 23.74
CA SER A 528 0.67 -36.66 23.36
C SER A 528 1.85 -37.14 24.19
N ASN A 529 2.79 -36.25 24.49
CA ASN A 529 3.93 -36.46 25.39
C ASN A 529 4.20 -35.18 26.16
N VAL A 530 4.56 -35.32 27.43
CA VAL A 530 5.04 -34.22 28.28
C VAL A 530 6.53 -34.47 28.52
N THR A 531 7.38 -33.56 28.06
CA THR A 531 8.83 -33.64 28.28
C THR A 531 9.29 -32.43 29.07
N GLU A 532 10.34 -32.59 29.87
CA GLU A 532 10.85 -31.48 30.71
C GLU A 532 11.62 -30.43 29.91
N THR A 533 12.19 -30.80 28.76
CA THR A 533 13.11 -29.95 27.98
C THR A 533 12.72 -29.78 26.51
N GLY A 534 11.58 -30.35 26.08
CA GLY A 534 11.12 -30.33 24.69
C GLY A 534 9.74 -29.69 24.53
N PRO A 535 9.32 -29.42 23.28
CA PRO A 535 8.01 -28.86 23.02
C PRO A 535 6.90 -29.85 23.42
N ILE A 536 5.78 -29.31 23.90
CA ILE A 536 4.57 -30.07 24.17
C ILE A 536 3.77 -30.15 22.87
N ILE A 537 3.39 -31.36 22.46
CA ILE A 537 2.69 -31.61 21.20
C ILE A 537 1.26 -32.05 21.51
N PHE A 538 0.29 -31.42 20.85
CA PHE A 538 -1.12 -31.77 20.94
C PHE A 538 -1.63 -32.17 19.55
N PRO A 539 -2.34 -33.31 19.44
CA PRO A 539 -3.08 -33.62 18.24
C PRO A 539 -4.23 -32.61 18.10
N VAL A 540 -4.56 -32.21 16.89
CA VAL A 540 -5.65 -31.25 16.65
C VAL A 540 -6.50 -31.69 15.47
N LEU A 541 -7.81 -31.52 15.61
CA LEU A 541 -8.75 -31.57 14.50
C LEU A 541 -9.29 -30.17 14.26
N ILE A 542 -9.09 -29.66 13.05
CA ILE A 542 -9.46 -28.28 12.71
C ILE A 542 -10.99 -28.16 12.60
N PRO A 543 -11.63 -27.29 13.41
CA PRO A 543 -13.08 -27.10 13.38
C PRO A 543 -13.51 -26.36 12.11
N ASN A 544 -14.81 -26.27 11.89
CA ASN A 544 -15.42 -25.49 10.80
C ASN A 544 -15.79 -24.06 11.21
N THR A 545 -15.28 -23.59 12.35
CA THR A 545 -15.55 -22.26 12.90
C THR A 545 -14.25 -21.62 13.35
N ASP A 546 -14.23 -20.29 13.41
CA ASP A 546 -13.08 -19.54 13.91
C ASP A 546 -12.74 -19.93 15.34
N PHE A 547 -11.44 -20.04 15.61
CA PHE A 547 -10.96 -20.47 16.91
C PHE A 547 -9.66 -19.78 17.33
N ARG A 548 -9.44 -19.75 18.65
CA ARG A 548 -8.16 -19.45 19.30
C ARG A 548 -7.70 -20.68 20.08
N MET A 549 -6.40 -20.78 20.32
CA MET A 549 -5.81 -21.88 21.08
C MET A 549 -5.57 -21.42 22.52
N LEU A 550 -6.24 -22.04 23.49
CA LEU A 550 -6.05 -21.81 24.91
C LEU A 550 -5.24 -22.97 25.50
N ILE A 551 -3.98 -22.72 25.87
CA ILE A 551 -3.11 -23.70 26.53
C ILE A 551 -3.27 -23.57 28.06
N THR A 552 -3.46 -24.70 28.72
CA THR A 552 -3.41 -24.83 30.18
C THR A 552 -2.38 -25.89 30.55
N ILE A 553 -1.39 -25.52 31.36
CA ILE A 553 -0.34 -26.38 31.86
C ILE A 553 -0.47 -26.45 33.38
N LYS A 554 -0.61 -27.66 33.90
CA LYS A 554 -0.56 -27.93 35.32
C LYS A 554 0.82 -28.41 35.70
N LEU A 555 1.42 -27.76 36.68
CA LEU A 555 2.76 -28.05 37.18
C LEU A 555 2.70 -28.99 38.39
N THR A 556 3.79 -29.72 38.66
CA THR A 556 3.89 -30.68 39.77
C THR A 556 3.76 -30.03 41.16
N ASP A 557 4.06 -28.74 41.27
CA ASP A 557 3.83 -27.95 42.49
C ASP A 557 2.36 -27.52 42.69
N GLY A 558 1.47 -27.92 41.76
CA GLY A 558 0.05 -27.59 41.76
C GLY A 558 -0.30 -26.26 41.09
N SER A 559 0.68 -25.47 40.65
CA SER A 559 0.45 -24.22 39.96
C SER A 559 -0.07 -24.44 38.53
N ILE A 560 -0.75 -23.42 37.99
CA ILE A 560 -1.36 -23.45 36.67
C ILE A 560 -0.79 -22.31 35.84
N VAL A 561 -0.30 -22.64 34.64
CA VAL A 561 0.10 -21.67 33.63
C VAL A 561 -0.93 -21.72 32.50
N GLN A 562 -1.54 -20.58 32.18
CA GLN A 562 -2.51 -20.46 31.10
C GLN A 562 -2.06 -19.40 30.11
N ARG A 563 -2.13 -19.67 28.80
CA ARG A 563 -1.91 -18.68 27.73
C ARG A 563 -2.89 -18.92 26.59
N GLN A 564 -3.24 -17.87 25.87
CA GLN A 564 -4.13 -17.92 24.71
C GLN A 564 -3.40 -17.36 23.48
N SER A 565 -3.67 -17.93 22.31
CA SER A 565 -3.27 -17.29 21.05
C SER A 565 -3.98 -15.94 20.88
N ASP A 566 -3.27 -14.99 20.28
CA ASP A 566 -3.71 -13.64 20.00
C ASP A 566 -4.62 -13.58 18.76
N ALA A 567 -4.18 -14.21 17.66
CA ALA A 567 -4.88 -14.24 16.40
C ALA A 567 -6.08 -15.21 16.45
N LEU A 568 -7.19 -14.76 15.85
CA LEU A 568 -8.31 -15.62 15.53
C LEU A 568 -7.98 -16.40 14.25
N ILE A 569 -7.95 -17.73 14.32
CA ILE A 569 -7.65 -18.59 13.19
C ILE A 569 -8.96 -18.92 12.49
N SER A 570 -9.05 -18.57 11.20
CA SER A 570 -10.19 -18.89 10.34
C SER A 570 -9.86 -20.05 9.40
N PRO A 571 -10.46 -21.24 9.60
CA PRO A 571 -10.29 -22.39 8.72
C PRO A 571 -10.82 -22.13 7.31
N THR A 572 -10.24 -22.80 6.32
CA THR A 572 -10.77 -22.85 4.95
C THR A 572 -11.33 -24.23 4.62
N SER A 573 -12.32 -24.30 3.74
CA SER A 573 -12.80 -25.57 3.16
C SER A 573 -11.99 -26.00 1.93
N ILE A 574 -11.07 -25.17 1.46
CA ILE A 574 -10.34 -25.36 0.20
C ILE A 574 -8.89 -25.70 0.51
N LEU A 575 -8.40 -26.81 -0.03
CA LEU A 575 -6.99 -27.15 -0.03
C LEU A 575 -6.44 -27.08 -1.46
N ILE A 576 -5.46 -26.21 -1.68
CA ILE A 576 -4.70 -26.15 -2.93
C ILE A 576 -3.30 -26.68 -2.64
N SER A 577 -2.90 -27.74 -3.35
CA SER A 577 -1.58 -28.35 -3.20
C SER A 577 -0.86 -28.40 -4.55
N ILE A 578 0.38 -27.91 -4.60
CA ILE A 578 1.22 -28.05 -5.80
C ILE A 578 1.85 -29.45 -5.74
N THR A 579 1.56 -30.29 -6.72
CA THR A 579 2.01 -31.69 -6.76
C THR A 579 3.43 -31.83 -7.28
N ASN A 580 3.98 -30.80 -7.92
CA ASN A 580 5.37 -30.73 -8.38
C ASN A 580 6.09 -29.45 -7.90
N GLN A 581 6.58 -29.46 -6.65
CA GLN A 581 7.38 -28.34 -6.11
C GLN A 581 8.67 -28.10 -6.92
N PRO A 582 9.18 -26.86 -7.03
CA PRO A 582 10.18 -26.50 -8.03
C PRO A 582 11.62 -26.96 -7.70
N TYR A 583 12.33 -27.37 -8.76
CA TYR A 583 13.79 -27.47 -8.82
C TYR A 583 14.38 -26.15 -9.36
N THR A 584 15.64 -25.84 -9.07
CA THR A 584 16.38 -24.73 -9.70
C THR A 584 16.24 -24.72 -11.23
N PHE A 585 15.92 -23.58 -11.83
CA PHE A 585 15.61 -23.45 -13.26
C PHE A 585 16.68 -22.67 -14.03
N LYS A 586 16.72 -22.90 -15.36
CA LYS A 586 17.48 -22.08 -16.31
C LYS A 586 16.54 -21.11 -17.03
N ASN A 587 17.06 -19.93 -17.37
CA ASN A 587 16.33 -18.89 -18.09
C ASN A 587 15.68 -19.42 -19.39
N ASN A 588 14.47 -18.97 -19.72
CA ASN A 588 13.64 -19.39 -20.87
C ASN A 588 13.10 -20.83 -20.90
N SER A 589 12.94 -21.50 -19.75
CA SER A 589 12.32 -22.84 -19.70
C SER A 589 10.81 -22.79 -19.43
N MET A 590 10.00 -23.50 -20.23
CA MET A 590 8.56 -23.70 -19.93
C MET A 590 8.39 -24.77 -18.85
N ILE A 591 7.67 -24.46 -17.76
CA ILE A 591 7.50 -25.37 -16.62
C ILE A 591 6.01 -25.69 -16.44
N PRO A 592 5.59 -26.95 -16.59
CA PRO A 592 4.25 -27.36 -16.21
C PRO A 592 4.13 -27.36 -14.69
N ILE A 593 3.25 -26.55 -14.12
CA ILE A 593 2.87 -26.62 -12.70
C ILE A 593 1.60 -27.45 -12.60
N ALA A 594 1.69 -28.58 -11.92
CA ALA A 594 0.56 -29.40 -11.56
C ALA A 594 0.14 -29.06 -10.13
N PHE A 595 -1.16 -28.85 -9.94
CA PHE A 595 -1.73 -28.64 -8.63
C PHE A 595 -3.03 -29.42 -8.50
N THR A 596 -3.39 -29.75 -7.28
CA THR A 596 -4.66 -30.37 -6.92
C THR A 596 -5.44 -29.41 -6.05
N ILE A 597 -6.69 -29.16 -6.43
CA ILE A 597 -7.66 -28.41 -5.63
C ILE A 597 -8.61 -29.44 -5.05
N SER A 598 -8.73 -29.45 -3.73
CA SER A 598 -9.74 -30.20 -3.00
C SER A 598 -10.68 -29.21 -2.33
N ASN A 599 -11.97 -29.29 -2.66
CA ASN A 599 -13.02 -28.56 -1.97
C ASN A 599 -13.71 -29.52 -1.01
N GLN A 600 -13.60 -29.24 0.28
CA GLN A 600 -14.23 -30.01 1.35
C GLN A 600 -15.57 -29.43 1.80
N ALA A 601 -16.03 -28.32 1.20
CA ALA A 601 -17.37 -27.77 1.38
C ALA A 601 -18.30 -28.14 0.20
N GLN A 602 -19.61 -28.10 0.44
CA GLN A 602 -20.64 -28.25 -0.60
C GLN A 602 -20.90 -26.94 -1.37
N GLU A 603 -19.91 -26.06 -1.49
CA GLU A 603 -20.05 -24.74 -2.11
C GLU A 603 -19.42 -24.70 -3.51
N THR A 604 -20.01 -23.95 -4.43
CA THR A 604 -19.44 -23.67 -5.76
C THR A 604 -18.40 -22.55 -5.63
N LEU A 605 -17.20 -22.78 -6.14
CA LEU A 605 -16.07 -21.84 -6.00
C LEU A 605 -15.53 -21.41 -7.36
N THR A 606 -15.20 -20.13 -7.48
CA THR A 606 -14.43 -19.58 -8.60
C THR A 606 -12.99 -19.37 -8.14
N ILE A 607 -12.02 -20.00 -8.81
CA ILE A 607 -10.61 -19.93 -8.43
C ILE A 607 -9.87 -19.12 -9.48
N HIS A 608 -9.33 -17.97 -9.06
CA HIS A 608 -8.45 -17.14 -9.86
C HIS A 608 -7.00 -17.49 -9.53
N MET A 609 -6.28 -18.07 -10.48
CA MET A 609 -4.85 -18.37 -10.33
C MET A 609 -4.04 -17.27 -10.98
N CYS A 610 -3.08 -16.73 -10.24
CA CYS A 610 -2.12 -15.75 -10.72
C CYS A 610 -0.72 -16.27 -10.40
N VAL A 611 0.18 -16.25 -11.39
CA VAL A 611 1.60 -16.56 -11.18
C VAL A 611 2.28 -15.26 -10.80
N LEU A 612 2.87 -15.22 -9.60
CA LEU A 612 3.61 -14.07 -9.08
C LEU A 612 5.10 -14.43 -9.08
N ASP A 613 5.91 -13.67 -9.82
CA ASP A 613 7.37 -13.79 -9.73
C ASP A 613 7.85 -13.18 -8.40
N THR A 614 8.32 -14.03 -7.50
CA THR A 614 8.76 -13.61 -6.16
C THR A 614 10.12 -12.92 -6.16
N LEU A 615 10.91 -13.01 -7.24
CA LEU A 615 12.15 -12.25 -7.38
C LEU A 615 11.87 -10.77 -7.69
N GLN A 616 10.80 -10.48 -8.45
CA GLN A 616 10.28 -9.12 -8.63
C GLN A 616 9.72 -8.53 -7.32
N ILE A 617 9.16 -9.36 -6.42
CA ILE A 617 8.67 -8.93 -5.11
C ILE A 617 9.83 -8.52 -4.17
N LEU A 618 11.04 -9.03 -4.40
CA LEU A 618 12.24 -8.71 -3.62
C LEU A 618 13.11 -7.60 -4.23
N GLY A 619 12.71 -7.00 -5.35
CA GLY A 619 13.49 -5.95 -6.02
C GLY A 619 14.83 -6.42 -6.58
N VAL A 620 15.01 -7.72 -6.82
CA VAL A 620 16.23 -8.27 -7.43
C VAL A 620 15.88 -8.66 -8.86
N ASN A 621 16.36 -7.87 -9.82
CA ASN A 621 16.27 -8.19 -11.25
C ASN A 621 17.00 -9.51 -11.51
N GLY A 622 16.25 -10.55 -11.92
CA GLY A 622 16.75 -11.84 -12.37
C GLY A 622 16.80 -11.95 -13.88
#